data_AF-A0A438GH96-F1
#
_entry.id   AF-A0A438GH96-F1
#
_cell.length_a   1.000
_cell.length_b   1.000
_cell.length_c   1.000
_cell.angle_alpha   90.00
_cell.angle_beta   90.00
_cell.angle_gamma   90.00
#
_symmetry.space_group_name_H-M   'P 1'
#
loop_
_entity.id
_entity.type
_entity.pdbx_description
1 polymer ?
#
loop_
_entity_poly.entity_id
_entity_poly.type
_entity_poly.pdbx_seq_one_letter_code
_entity_poly.pdbx_strand_id
1 'polypeptide(L)'
;MLSTPFGHHIINYEPSRGFIVPNFMTYNGTSDPFDHIMRYRQLMTLDIRNDALLCKFFPTSLHGQAFSWFHCLLKNSVNNFQDLSEAFVGHYLCSAHYKQNISTVQNIKMQENEPLKDFIKRFGQAVLQVESYNMDAILQIFKRSIYPGTPFFESLMKNLLAMMDGLFR
;
A
#
# COMPACT_ATOMS: atom_id res chain seq x y z
N MET A 1 -3.43 -26.10 -10.95
CA MET A 1 -2.56 -26.56 -9.85
C MET A 1 -2.01 -25.34 -9.14
N LEU A 2 -2.16 -25.25 -7.82
CA LEU A 2 -1.47 -24.23 -7.02
C LEU A 2 0.03 -24.53 -7.11
N SER A 3 0.78 -23.67 -7.80
CA SER A 3 2.22 -23.77 -7.85
C SER A 3 2.84 -23.01 -6.68
N THR A 4 3.90 -23.58 -6.12
CA THR A 4 4.70 -22.86 -5.13
C THR A 4 5.58 -21.81 -5.81
N PRO A 5 5.74 -20.61 -5.22
CA PRO A 5 6.65 -19.58 -5.73
C PRO A 5 8.12 -19.83 -5.35
N PHE A 6 8.39 -20.87 -4.55
CA PHE A 6 9.70 -21.16 -4.02
C PHE A 6 10.67 -21.73 -5.07
N GLY A 7 11.94 -21.35 -4.96
CA GLY A 7 13.04 -22.05 -5.60
C GLY A 7 13.23 -23.48 -5.07
N HIS A 8 13.89 -24.32 -5.87
CA HIS A 8 14.03 -25.76 -5.60
C HIS A 8 14.66 -26.08 -4.23
N HIS A 9 15.63 -25.29 -3.77
CA HIS A 9 16.28 -25.52 -2.48
C HIS A 9 15.34 -25.30 -1.29
N ILE A 10 14.38 -24.38 -1.37
CA ILE A 10 13.37 -24.18 -0.33
C ILE A 10 12.32 -25.30 -0.38
N ILE A 11 11.92 -25.72 -1.58
CA ILE A 11 10.99 -26.85 -1.75
C ILE A 11 11.56 -28.11 -1.08
N ASN A 12 12.81 -28.43 -1.40
CA ASN A 12 13.49 -29.64 -0.95
C ASN A 12 14.08 -29.53 0.46
N TYR A 13 14.03 -28.35 1.10
CA TYR A 13 14.55 -28.16 2.44
C TYR A 13 13.76 -28.96 3.47
N GLU A 14 14.43 -29.77 4.29
CA GLU A 14 13.81 -30.50 5.39
C GLU A 14 14.24 -29.89 6.73
N PRO A 15 13.29 -29.46 7.58
CA PRO A 15 13.60 -29.03 8.94
C PRO A 15 14.24 -30.15 9.75
N SER A 16 15.05 -29.79 10.74
CA SER A 16 15.64 -30.76 11.66
C SER A 16 14.56 -31.61 12.35
N ARG A 17 14.88 -32.89 12.59
CA ARG A 17 13.96 -33.80 13.31
C ARG A 17 13.64 -33.20 14.68
N GLY A 18 12.35 -33.07 14.97
CA GLY A 18 11.87 -32.47 16.22
C GLY A 18 11.63 -30.96 16.16
N PHE A 19 11.77 -30.33 14.99
CA PHE A 19 11.33 -28.94 14.81
C PHE A 19 9.82 -28.82 15.09
N ILE A 20 9.47 -27.96 16.04
CA ILE A 20 8.09 -27.63 16.36
C ILE A 20 7.78 -26.29 15.70
N VAL A 21 6.77 -26.28 14.83
CA VAL A 21 6.29 -25.05 14.20
C VAL A 21 5.72 -24.15 15.29
N PRO A 22 6.23 -22.92 15.46
CA PRO A 22 5.66 -21.97 16.41
C PRO A 22 4.19 -21.67 16.06
N ASN A 23 3.39 -21.37 17.07
CA ASN A 23 2.05 -20.86 16.82
C ASN A 23 2.14 -19.38 16.43
N PHE A 24 1.83 -19.07 15.16
CA PHE A 24 1.90 -17.71 14.65
C PHE A 24 0.58 -16.98 14.86
N MET A 25 0.66 -15.68 15.20
CA MET A 25 -0.47 -14.79 14.95
C MET A 25 -0.64 -14.67 13.44
N THR A 26 -1.81 -15.02 12.93
CA THR A 26 -2.07 -15.04 11.50
C THR A 26 -2.36 -13.64 10.95
N TYR A 27 -1.80 -13.31 9.80
CA TYR A 27 -1.98 -12.02 9.13
C TYR A 27 -3.08 -12.08 8.06
N ASN A 28 -4.03 -11.14 8.12
CA ASN A 28 -5.12 -10.99 7.15
C ASN A 28 -4.90 -9.90 6.09
N GLY A 29 -3.86 -9.07 6.21
CA GLY A 29 -3.69 -7.90 5.34
C GLY A 29 -4.12 -6.56 5.94
N THR A 30 -4.46 -6.46 7.22
CA THR A 30 -4.97 -5.22 7.84
C THR A 30 -4.04 -4.55 8.85
N SER A 31 -3.09 -5.29 9.43
CA SER A 31 -2.07 -4.72 10.32
C SER A 31 -0.83 -4.29 9.53
N ASP A 32 0.11 -3.62 10.19
CA ASP A 32 1.38 -3.25 9.56
C ASP A 32 2.19 -4.51 9.15
N PRO A 33 2.57 -4.65 7.86
CA PRO A 33 3.33 -5.79 7.37
C PRO A 33 4.75 -5.88 7.93
N PHE A 34 5.41 -4.76 8.28
CA PHE A 34 6.74 -4.79 8.90
C PHE A 34 6.69 -5.42 10.30
N ASP A 35 5.68 -5.01 11.05
CA ASP A 35 5.37 -5.48 12.38
C ASP A 35 5.06 -6.99 12.39
N HIS A 36 4.42 -7.50 11.34
CA HIS A 36 4.20 -8.94 11.13
C HIS A 36 5.51 -9.69 10.87
N ILE A 37 6.35 -9.20 9.94
CA ILE A 37 7.65 -9.81 9.64
C ILE A 37 8.53 -9.87 10.89
N MET A 38 8.57 -8.79 11.67
CA MET A 38 9.38 -8.74 12.88
C MET A 38 8.95 -9.79 13.90
N ARG A 39 7.63 -9.90 14.17
CA ARG A 39 7.07 -10.92 15.08
C ARG A 39 7.31 -12.33 14.55
N TYR A 40 7.13 -12.55 13.25
CA TYR A 40 7.40 -13.84 12.63
C TYR A 40 8.85 -14.26 12.83
N ARG A 41 9.82 -13.38 12.54
CA ARG A 41 11.26 -13.67 12.75
C ARG A 41 11.58 -13.94 14.21
N GLN A 42 10.98 -13.21 15.14
CA GLN A 42 11.16 -13.43 16.59
C GLN A 42 10.62 -14.78 17.04
N LEU A 43 9.50 -15.26 16.50
CA LEU A 43 8.96 -16.59 16.85
C LEU A 43 9.78 -17.73 16.24
N MET A 44 10.49 -17.48 15.14
CA MET A 44 11.41 -18.44 14.50
C MET A 44 12.79 -18.51 15.19
N THR A 45 12.92 -17.91 16.39
CA THR A 45 14.11 -17.61 17.24
C THR A 45 15.25 -18.65 17.33
N LEU A 46 15.07 -19.89 16.88
CA LEU A 46 16.12 -20.91 16.91
C LEU A 46 17.00 -20.95 15.65
N ASP A 47 16.58 -20.34 14.54
CA ASP A 47 17.32 -20.47 13.27
C ASP A 47 17.10 -19.28 12.31
N ILE A 48 17.24 -18.04 12.81
CA ILE A 48 17.03 -16.80 12.03
C ILE A 48 17.93 -16.71 10.77
N ARG A 49 18.99 -17.52 10.71
CA ARG A 49 19.90 -17.61 9.56
C ARG A 49 19.47 -18.63 8.50
N ASN A 50 18.38 -19.35 8.75
CA ASN A 50 17.90 -20.40 7.87
C ASN A 50 16.76 -19.88 6.99
N ASP A 51 17.14 -19.21 5.90
CA ASP A 51 16.18 -18.62 4.96
C ASP A 51 15.19 -19.64 4.40
N ALA A 52 15.63 -20.87 4.17
CA ALA A 52 14.76 -21.92 3.65
C ALA A 52 13.66 -22.30 4.65
N LEU A 53 14.02 -22.44 5.93
CA LEU A 53 13.06 -22.64 7.01
C LEU A 53 12.08 -21.45 7.12
N LEU A 54 12.62 -20.23 7.14
CA LEU A 54 11.81 -19.01 7.25
C LEU A 54 10.80 -18.90 6.09
N CYS A 55 11.23 -19.12 4.85
CA CYS A 55 10.34 -19.12 3.69
C CYS A 55 9.28 -20.21 3.78
N LYS A 56 9.70 -21.45 4.06
CA LYS A 56 8.82 -22.63 4.00
C LYS A 56 7.65 -22.54 4.98
N PHE A 57 7.85 -21.91 6.15
CA PHE A 57 6.81 -21.77 7.17
C PHE A 57 6.06 -20.45 7.11
N PHE A 58 6.52 -19.44 6.36
CA PHE A 58 5.86 -18.14 6.32
C PHE A 58 4.39 -18.22 5.88
N PRO A 59 3.97 -19.06 4.90
CA PRO A 59 2.57 -19.20 4.52
C PRO A 59 1.65 -19.63 5.67
N THR A 60 2.16 -20.34 6.68
CA THR A 60 1.37 -20.75 7.86
C THR A 60 1.01 -19.57 8.77
N SER A 61 1.73 -18.45 8.64
CA SER A 61 1.42 -17.20 9.32
C SER A 61 0.42 -16.32 8.58
N LEU A 62 -0.10 -16.76 7.43
CA LEU A 62 -1.03 -15.98 6.60
C LEU A 62 -2.42 -16.61 6.61
N HIS A 63 -3.45 -15.79 6.48
CA HIS A 63 -4.81 -16.28 6.27
C HIS A 63 -5.62 -15.40 5.32
N GLY A 64 -6.72 -15.94 4.81
CA GLY A 64 -7.62 -15.23 3.89
C GLY A 64 -6.87 -14.68 2.67
N GLN A 65 -7.06 -13.40 2.38
CA GLN A 65 -6.47 -12.73 1.22
C GLN A 65 -4.93 -12.78 1.21
N ALA A 66 -4.28 -12.77 2.38
CA ALA A 66 -2.83 -12.89 2.49
C ALA A 66 -2.31 -14.26 2.09
N PHE A 67 -3.04 -15.31 2.45
CA PHE A 67 -2.71 -16.66 2.01
C PHE A 67 -2.93 -16.82 0.50
N SER A 68 -4.02 -16.26 -0.04
CA SER A 68 -4.28 -16.26 -1.48
C SER A 68 -3.21 -15.52 -2.28
N TRP A 69 -2.76 -14.34 -1.80
CA TRP A 69 -1.68 -13.57 -2.41
C TRP A 69 -0.40 -14.39 -2.59
N PHE A 70 -0.02 -15.18 -1.58
CA PHE A 70 1.19 -16.00 -1.64
C PHE A 70 1.16 -16.99 -2.82
N HIS A 71 -0.01 -17.57 -3.11
CA HIS A 71 -0.20 -18.49 -4.24
C HIS A 71 -0.29 -17.79 -5.61
N CYS A 72 -0.44 -16.47 -5.63
CA CYS A 72 -0.41 -15.67 -6.86
C CYS A 72 1.02 -15.22 -7.25
N LEU A 73 2.01 -15.45 -6.40
CA LEU A 73 3.40 -15.17 -6.70
C LEU A 73 3.90 -16.02 -7.88
N LEU A 74 4.81 -15.44 -8.67
CA LEU A 74 5.42 -16.12 -9.80
C LEU A 74 6.19 -17.35 -9.34
N LYS A 75 6.17 -18.42 -10.13
CA LYS A 75 6.96 -19.63 -9.83
C LYS A 75 8.45 -19.29 -9.75
N ASN A 76 9.15 -19.91 -8.81
CA ASN A 76 10.58 -19.71 -8.58
C ASN A 76 11.00 -18.24 -8.33
N SER A 77 10.08 -17.37 -7.93
CA SER A 77 10.37 -15.96 -7.62
C SER A 77 10.96 -15.75 -6.23
N VAL A 78 10.77 -16.71 -5.32
CA VAL A 78 11.24 -16.63 -3.94
C VAL A 78 12.41 -17.58 -3.74
N ASN A 79 13.63 -17.05 -3.64
CA ASN A 79 14.85 -17.82 -3.41
C ASN A 79 15.42 -17.68 -2.00
N ASN A 80 14.98 -16.69 -1.24
CA ASN A 80 15.38 -16.50 0.16
C ASN A 80 14.29 -15.72 0.91
N PHE A 81 14.48 -15.51 2.22
CA PHE A 81 13.48 -14.81 3.03
C PHE A 81 13.42 -13.31 2.71
N GLN A 82 14.50 -12.72 2.21
CA GLN A 82 14.52 -11.34 1.75
C GLN A 82 13.53 -11.16 0.59
N ASP A 83 13.63 -11.97 -0.47
CA ASP A 83 12.73 -11.92 -1.64
C ASP A 83 11.25 -12.00 -1.21
N LEU A 84 10.95 -12.93 -0.29
CA LEU A 84 9.59 -13.11 0.22
C LEU A 84 9.11 -11.91 1.03
N SER A 85 9.97 -11.39 1.91
CA SER A 85 9.63 -10.26 2.78
C SER A 85 9.43 -8.97 1.98
N GLU A 86 10.26 -8.73 0.96
CA GLU A 86 10.14 -7.58 0.06
C GLU A 86 8.86 -7.67 -0.77
N ALA A 87 8.52 -8.84 -1.32
CA ALA A 87 7.27 -9.03 -2.04
C ALA A 87 6.05 -8.82 -1.13
N PHE A 88 6.10 -9.34 0.10
CA PHE A 88 5.02 -9.21 1.08
C PHE A 88 4.81 -7.76 1.51
N VAL A 89 5.88 -7.06 1.90
CA VAL A 89 5.83 -5.64 2.26
C VAL A 89 5.42 -4.83 1.04
N GLY A 90 5.99 -5.05 -0.14
CA GLY A 90 5.61 -4.32 -1.35
C GLY A 90 4.13 -4.44 -1.68
N HIS A 91 3.52 -5.62 -1.49
CA HIS A 91 2.09 -5.79 -1.69
C HIS A 91 1.25 -5.14 -0.59
N TYR A 92 1.58 -5.38 0.67
CA TYR A 92 0.74 -4.99 1.80
C TYR A 92 1.00 -3.59 2.34
N LEU A 93 2.19 -3.03 2.16
CA LEU A 93 2.48 -1.64 2.50
C LEU A 93 1.81 -0.71 1.49
N CYS A 94 1.87 -1.05 0.20
CA CYS A 94 1.09 -0.37 -0.83
C CYS A 94 -0.41 -0.55 -0.57
N SER A 95 -0.90 -1.75 -0.24
CA SER A 95 -2.33 -1.98 0.05
C SER A 95 -2.83 -1.35 1.36
N ALA A 96 -1.98 -1.22 2.39
CA ALA A 96 -2.33 -0.61 3.68
C ALA A 96 -2.33 0.93 3.62
N HIS A 97 -1.49 1.54 2.78
CA HIS A 97 -1.47 2.99 2.56
C HIS A 97 -2.36 3.44 1.38
N TYR A 98 -2.71 2.56 0.44
CA TYR A 98 -3.43 2.92 -0.79
C TYR A 98 -4.72 2.12 -0.99
N LYS A 99 -5.71 2.38 -0.14
CA LYS A 99 -7.12 2.15 -0.49
C LYS A 99 -7.97 3.41 -0.36
N GLN A 100 -7.36 4.58 -0.50
CA GLN A 100 -8.14 5.80 -0.70
C GLN A 100 -8.45 5.96 -2.18
N ASN A 101 -9.69 5.63 -2.54
CA ASN A 101 -10.26 5.96 -3.83
C ASN A 101 -10.36 7.49 -3.96
N ILE A 102 -10.40 8.04 -5.18
CA ILE A 102 -10.55 9.50 -5.41
C ILE A 102 -11.75 10.12 -4.66
N SER A 103 -12.74 9.30 -4.28
CA SER A 103 -13.85 9.68 -3.42
C SER A 103 -13.44 10.22 -2.05
N THR A 104 -12.27 9.87 -1.51
CA THR A 104 -11.78 10.45 -0.24
C THR A 104 -11.40 11.91 -0.40
N VAL A 105 -10.85 12.29 -1.55
CA VAL A 105 -10.49 13.68 -1.89
C VAL A 105 -11.75 14.51 -2.16
N GLN A 106 -12.81 13.90 -2.70
CA GLN A 106 -14.08 14.60 -2.99
C GLN A 106 -14.76 15.19 -1.74
N ASN A 107 -14.51 14.61 -0.56
CA ASN A 107 -15.10 15.06 0.69
C ASN A 107 -14.30 16.17 1.39
N ILE A 108 -13.11 16.49 0.88
CA ILE A 108 -12.27 17.54 1.43
C ILE A 108 -12.81 18.87 0.95
N LYS A 109 -13.40 19.64 1.87
CA LYS A 109 -13.77 21.03 1.65
C LYS A 109 -12.89 21.93 2.49
N MET A 110 -12.62 23.12 1.97
CA MET A 110 -12.08 24.22 2.76
C MET A 110 -13.06 24.50 3.91
N GLN A 111 -12.58 24.78 5.11
CA GLN A 111 -13.44 25.10 6.26
C GLN A 111 -13.65 26.61 6.38
N GLU A 112 -14.76 27.02 7.00
CA GLU A 112 -15.04 28.41 7.33
C GLU A 112 -13.95 28.88 8.33
N ASN A 113 -13.11 29.83 7.91
CA ASN A 113 -11.90 30.34 8.59
C ASN A 113 -10.59 29.53 8.44
N GLU A 114 -10.53 28.51 7.58
CA GLU A 114 -9.24 27.83 7.28
C GLU A 114 -8.39 28.69 6.34
N PRO A 115 -7.11 28.98 6.66
CA PRO A 115 -6.20 29.64 5.72
C PRO A 115 -5.98 28.78 4.47
N LEU A 116 -5.97 29.41 3.30
CA LEU A 116 -5.80 28.72 2.01
C LEU A 116 -4.53 27.85 1.97
N LYS A 117 -3.44 28.29 2.59
CA LYS A 117 -2.17 27.54 2.68
C LYS A 117 -2.35 26.21 3.39
N ASP A 118 -3.13 26.19 4.46
CA ASP A 118 -3.37 24.99 5.27
C ASP A 118 -4.34 24.06 4.55
N PHE A 119 -5.34 24.62 3.87
CA PHE A 119 -6.20 23.86 2.96
C PHE A 119 -5.41 23.19 1.84
N ILE A 120 -4.54 23.92 1.13
CA ILE A 120 -3.71 23.36 0.05
C ILE A 120 -2.81 22.25 0.57
N LYS A 121 -2.22 22.42 1.76
CA LYS A 121 -1.39 21.40 2.39
C LYS A 121 -2.20 20.14 2.69
N ARG A 122 -3.39 20.27 3.27
CA ARG A 122 -4.29 19.16 3.61
C ARG A 122 -4.84 18.45 2.37
N PHE A 123 -5.25 19.22 1.37
CA PHE A 123 -5.72 18.71 0.08
C PHE A 123 -4.60 17.95 -0.64
N GLY A 124 -3.40 18.52 -0.72
CA GLY A 124 -2.24 17.88 -1.33
C GLY A 124 -1.85 16.58 -0.62
N GLN A 125 -1.86 16.57 0.71
CA GLN A 125 -1.60 15.35 1.50
C GLN A 125 -2.60 14.24 1.23
N ALA A 126 -3.87 14.56 0.94
CA ALA A 126 -4.88 13.58 0.60
C ALA A 126 -4.74 13.06 -0.84
N VAL A 127 -4.38 13.92 -1.79
CA VAL A 127 -4.10 13.51 -3.18
C VAL A 127 -2.92 12.54 -3.25
N LEU A 128 -1.86 12.77 -2.46
CA LEU A 128 -0.70 11.87 -2.38
C LEU A 128 -1.03 10.46 -1.84
N GLN A 129 -2.17 10.29 -1.17
CA GLN A 129 -2.65 9.01 -0.64
C GLN A 129 -3.57 8.25 -1.63
N VAL A 130 -3.88 8.83 -2.80
CA VAL A 130 -4.72 8.20 -3.82
C VAL A 130 -3.84 7.36 -4.76
N GLU A 131 -4.24 6.11 -4.99
CA GLU A 131 -3.50 5.11 -5.78
C GLU A 131 -3.33 5.51 -7.25
N SER A 132 -4.37 6.12 -7.84
CA SER A 132 -4.35 6.65 -9.20
C SER A 132 -5.36 7.79 -9.35
N TYR A 133 -4.95 8.85 -10.05
CA TYR A 133 -5.83 9.98 -10.32
C TYR A 133 -5.53 10.60 -11.68
N ASN A 134 -6.57 11.11 -12.32
CA ASN A 134 -6.43 12.02 -13.46
C ASN A 134 -6.26 13.45 -12.91
N MET A 135 -5.23 14.18 -13.38
CA MET A 135 -5.02 15.58 -13.01
C MET A 135 -6.25 16.45 -13.28
N ASP A 136 -7.00 16.16 -14.35
CA ASP A 136 -8.26 16.84 -14.65
C ASP A 136 -9.30 16.62 -13.54
N ALA A 137 -9.44 15.39 -13.05
CA ALA A 137 -10.35 15.07 -11.96
C ALA A 137 -9.93 15.74 -10.65
N ILE A 138 -8.63 15.80 -10.34
CA ILE A 138 -8.11 16.50 -9.16
C ILE A 138 -8.39 18.00 -9.23
N LEU A 139 -8.19 18.62 -10.40
CA LEU A 139 -8.48 20.03 -10.60
C LEU A 139 -9.98 20.34 -10.45
N GLN A 140 -10.86 19.48 -10.94
CA GLN A 140 -12.30 19.64 -10.76
C GLN A 140 -12.72 19.50 -9.30
N ILE A 141 -12.12 18.55 -8.57
CA ILE A 141 -12.38 18.38 -7.12
C ILE A 141 -11.85 19.59 -6.34
N PHE A 142 -10.65 20.07 -6.65
CA PHE A 142 -10.04 21.26 -6.04
C PHE A 142 -10.89 22.51 -6.24
N LYS A 143 -11.45 22.71 -7.44
CA LYS A 143 -12.36 23.82 -7.72
C LYS A 143 -13.64 23.73 -6.89
N ARG A 144 -14.21 22.54 -6.72
CA ARG A 144 -15.45 22.30 -5.96
C ARG A 144 -15.24 22.38 -4.45
N SER A 145 -14.01 22.19 -3.97
CA SER A 145 -13.68 22.16 -2.54
C SER A 145 -13.36 23.52 -1.94
N ILE A 146 -13.08 24.53 -2.77
CA ILE A 146 -12.85 25.91 -2.34
C ILE A 146 -14.19 26.67 -2.27
N TYR A 147 -14.35 27.51 -1.24
CA TYR A 147 -15.51 28.38 -1.13
C TYR A 147 -15.54 29.43 -2.27
N PRO A 148 -16.67 29.56 -2.99
CA PRO A 148 -16.84 30.55 -4.07
C PRO A 148 -16.62 32.00 -3.64
N GLY A 149 -16.77 32.31 -2.35
CA GLY A 149 -16.64 33.67 -1.80
C GLY A 149 -15.22 34.10 -1.45
N THR A 150 -14.19 33.29 -1.73
CA THR A 150 -12.80 33.69 -1.45
C THR A 150 -12.25 34.55 -2.61
N PRO A 151 -11.54 35.66 -2.35
CA PRO A 151 -10.90 36.46 -3.40
C PRO A 151 -9.96 35.64 -4.31
N PHE A 152 -9.41 34.55 -3.77
CA PHE A 152 -8.61 33.58 -4.53
C PHE A 152 -9.44 32.77 -5.53
N PHE A 153 -10.66 32.34 -5.19
CA PHE A 153 -11.54 31.63 -6.11
C PHE A 153 -11.85 32.47 -7.36
N GLU A 154 -12.14 33.76 -7.17
CA GLU A 154 -12.37 34.69 -8.28
C GLU A 154 -11.12 34.87 -9.16
N SER A 155 -9.93 34.97 -8.55
CA SER A 155 -8.66 35.07 -9.28
C SER A 155 -8.30 33.78 -10.03
N LEU A 156 -8.53 32.62 -9.41
CA LEU A 156 -8.32 31.30 -10.02
C LEU A 156 -9.23 31.12 -11.24
N MET A 157 -10.51 31.48 -11.12
CA MET A 157 -11.46 31.39 -12.24
C MET A 157 -11.09 32.34 -13.38
N LYS A 158 -10.66 33.57 -13.09
CA LYS A 158 -10.19 34.53 -14.10
C LYS A 158 -8.98 34.02 -14.88
N ASN A 159 -7.96 33.49 -14.19
CA ASN A 159 -6.76 32.97 -14.84
C ASN A 159 -7.03 31.72 -15.69
N LEU A 160 -7.99 30.89 -15.26
CA LEU A 160 -8.34 29.66 -15.98
C LEU A 160 -9.20 29.95 -17.21
N LEU A 161 -10.08 30.95 -17.14
CA LEU A 161 -10.78 31.52 -18.31
C LEU A 161 -9.80 32.12 -19.33
N ALA A 162 -8.79 32.87 -18.86
CA ALA A 162 -7.77 33.46 -19.73
C ALA A 162 -6.89 32.40 -20.43
N MET A 163 -6.61 31.27 -19.78
CA MET A 163 -5.90 30.15 -20.41
C MET A 163 -6.75 29.48 -21.51
N MET A 164 -8.06 29.34 -21.30
CA MET A 164 -8.96 28.73 -22.28
C MET A 164 -9.16 29.61 -23.52
N ASP A 165 -9.23 30.95 -23.36
CA ASP A 165 -9.30 31.88 -24.50
C ASP A 165 -8.03 31.87 -25.37
N GLY A 166 -6.86 31.58 -24.78
CA GLY A 166 -5.60 31.46 -25.52
C GLY A 166 -5.43 30.16 -26.32
N LEU A 167 -6.29 29.16 -26.08
CA LEU A 167 -6.24 27.85 -26.76
C LEU A 167 -7.15 27.76 -28.00
N PHE A 168 -8.02 28.75 -28.21
CA PHE A 168 -8.95 28.83 -29.36
C PHE A 168 -8.62 29.97 -30.33
N ARG A 169 -7.36 30.41 -30.38
CA ARG A 169 -6.87 31.38 -31.38
C ARG A 169 -5.78 30.80 -32.26
#